data_AF-A0A2N2ZX33-F1
#
_entry.id   AF-A0A2N2ZX33-F1
#
_cell.length_a   1.000
_cell.length_b   1.000
_cell.length_c   1.000
_cell.angle_alpha   90.00
_cell.angle_beta   90.00
_cell.angle_gamma   90.00
#
_symmetry.space_group_name_H-M   'P 1'
#
loop_
_entity.id
_entity.type
_entity.pdbx_description
1 polymer ?
#
loop_
_entity_poly.entity_id
_entity_poly.type
_entity_poly.pdbx_seq_one_letter_code
_entity_poly.pdbx_strand_id
1 'polypeptide(L)' 'MVNVPESQLYVRIRGNAEKPLIVNLHGGPGGYSGIDIKLMGPALENNFLIAYLDQRGCG' A
#
# COMPACT_ATOMS: atom_id res chain seq x y z
N MET A 1 -3.90 -3.91 -9.84
CA MET A 1 -4.82 -4.89 -9.23
C MET A 1 -4.10 -6.22 -9.10
N VAL A 2 -4.26 -6.91 -7.97
CA VAL A 2 -3.68 -8.23 -7.69
C VAL A 2 -4.82 -9.20 -7.42
N ASN A 3 -4.89 -10.29 -8.19
CA ASN A 3 -5.90 -11.33 -7.99
C ASN A 3 -5.51 -12.18 -6.77
N VAL A 4 -6.47 -12.40 -5.87
CA VAL A 4 -6.37 -13.34 -4.74
C VAL A 4 -7.57 -14.30 -4.81
N PRO A 5 -7.57 -15.46 -4.14
CA PRO A 5 -8.56 -16.52 -4.40
C PRO A 5 -10.04 -16.09 -4.40
N GLU A 6 -10.41 -15.10 -3.58
CA GLU A 6 -11.79 -14.65 -3.39
C GLU A 6 -11.98 -13.14 -3.65
N SER A 7 -10.98 -12.44 -4.19
CA SER A 7 -11.05 -10.99 -4.36
C SER A 7 -10.02 -10.46 -5.35
N GLN A 8 -10.07 -9.15 -5.57
CA GLN A 8 -9.04 -8.42 -6.30
C GLN A 8 -8.61 -7.22 -5.47
N LEU A 9 -7.33 -7.15 -5.14
CA LEU A 9 -6.79 -6.10 -4.28
C LEU A 9 -6.19 -4.98 -5.11
N TYR A 10 -6.49 -3.73 -4.72
CA TYR A 10 -5.80 -2.58 -5.27
C TYR A 10 -4.46 -2.42 -4.56
N VAL A 11 -3.40 -2.28 -5.35
CA VAL A 11 -2.04 -2.04 -4.85
C VAL A 11 -1.50 -0.83 -5.59
N ARG A 12 -1.02 0.14 -4.83
CA ARG A 12 -0.24 1.26 -5.35
C ARG A 12 1.23 1.08 -4.98
N ILE A 13 2.08 0.97 -5.98
CA ILE A 13 3.53 0.89 -5.81
C ILE A 13 4.11 2.30 -5.89
N ARG A 14 4.90 2.69 -4.89
CA ARG A 14 5.64 3.97 -4.86
C ARG A 14 7.02 3.79 -4.23
N GLY A 15 7.89 4.76 -4.42
CA GLY A 15 9.24 4.77 -3.85
C GLY A 15 10.30 4.13 -4.75
N ASN A 16 11.38 3.66 -4.14
CA ASN A 16 12.58 3.23 -4.86
C ASN A 16 12.66 1.71 -5.03
N ALA A 17 12.60 1.22 -6.27
CA ALA A 17 12.60 -0.21 -6.61
C ALA A 17 13.89 -0.96 -6.24
N GLU A 18 15.00 -0.26 -6.04
CA GLU A 18 16.30 -0.84 -5.65
C GLU A 18 16.49 -0.94 -4.13
N LYS A 19 15.47 -0.58 -3.36
CA LYS A 19 15.48 -0.56 -1.89
C LYS A 19 14.54 -1.64 -1.31
N PRO A 20 14.68 -2.01 -0.02
CA PRO A 20 13.84 -3.02 0.59
C PRO A 20 12.35 -2.71 0.45
N LEU A 21 11.53 -3.75 0.27
CA LEU A 21 10.09 -3.65 0.11
C LEU A 21 9.39 -3.58 1.48
N ILE A 22 8.46 -2.63 1.61
CA ILE A 22 7.46 -2.57 2.68
C ILE A 22 6.08 -2.84 2.06
N VAL A 23 5.29 -3.69 2.72
CA VAL A 23 3.84 -3.79 2.46
C VAL A 23 3.13 -3.02 3.56
N ASN A 24 2.43 -1.95 3.19
CA ASN A 24 1.65 -1.14 4.12
C ASN A 24 0.21 -1.66 4.18
N LEU A 25 -0.29 -1.88 5.40
CA LEU A 25 -1.65 -2.34 5.69
C LEU A 25 -2.36 -1.26 6.52
N HIS A 26 -3.40 -0.65 5.95
CA HIS A 26 -4.19 0.37 6.64
C HIS A 26 -5.04 -0.21 7.78
N GLY A 27 -5.49 0.65 8.69
CA GLY A 27 -6.47 0.32 9.75
C GLY A 27 -7.94 0.36 9.29
N GLY A 28 -8.87 0.40 10.26
CA GLY A 28 -10.32 0.31 10.02
C GLY A 28 -10.85 -1.12 10.14
N PRO A 29 -12.11 -1.35 9.75
CA PRO A 29 -12.40 -1.98 8.46
C PRO A 29 -12.96 -0.98 7.43
N GLY A 30 -12.77 -1.24 6.13
CA GLY A 30 -13.28 -0.34 5.07
C GLY A 30 -12.41 0.90 4.79
N GLY A 31 -11.19 0.96 5.33
CA GLY A 31 -10.24 2.04 5.09
C GLY A 31 -9.59 2.01 3.70
N TYR A 32 -8.63 2.90 3.47
CA TYR A 32 -7.83 2.95 2.25
C TYR A 32 -6.45 3.57 2.53
N SER A 33 -5.47 3.22 1.70
CA SER A 33 -4.06 3.57 1.88
C SER A 33 -3.70 5.05 1.66
N GLY A 34 -4.64 5.88 1.21
CA GLY A 34 -4.38 7.29 0.89
C GLY A 34 -3.90 8.13 2.07
N ILE A 35 -4.36 7.81 3.29
CA ILE A 35 -3.93 8.50 4.51
C ILE A 35 -2.48 8.15 4.83
N ASP A 36 -2.12 6.87 4.77
CA ASP A 36 -0.77 6.38 5.04
C ASP A 36 0.24 6.93 4.03
N ILE A 37 -0.15 6.99 2.74
CA ILE A 37 0.64 7.64 1.69
C ILE A 37 0.92 9.11 2.06
N LYS A 38 -0.09 9.83 2.56
CA LYS A 38 0.05 11.25 2.89
C LYS A 38 0.92 11.48 4.13
N LEU A 39 0.78 10.65 5.16
CA LEU A 39 1.42 10.86 6.46
C LEU A 39 2.81 10.23 6.54
N MET A 40 2.99 9.03 5.99
CA MET A 40 4.21 8.25 6.11
C MET A 40 5.06 8.27 4.83
N GLY A 41 4.41 8.36 3.66
CA GLY A 41 5.08 8.28 2.36
C GLY A 41 6.29 9.21 2.19
N PRO A 42 6.21 10.51 2.52
CA PRO A 42 7.34 11.43 2.36
C PRO A 42 8.63 11.00 3.09
N ALA A 43 8.51 10.34 4.24
CA ALA A 43 9.67 9.87 5.01
C ALA A 43 10.23 8.53 4.52
N LEU A 44 9.40 7.72 3.87
CA LEU A 44 9.72 6.32 3.55
C LEU A 44 10.08 6.09 2.08
N GLU A 45 9.43 6.77 1.13
CA GLU A 45 9.48 6.43 -0.30
C GLU A 45 10.88 6.59 -0.93
N ASN A 46 11.77 7.41 -0.35
CA ASN A 46 13.16 7.51 -0.82
C ASN A 46 14.05 6.33 -0.36
N ASN A 47 13.66 5.67 0.73
CA ASN A 47 14.46 4.64 1.40
C ASN A 47 13.93 3.23 1.18
N PHE A 48 12.71 3.09 0.65
CA PHE A 48 12.01 1.83 0.48
C PHE A 48 11.17 1.83 -0.80
N LEU A 49 10.98 0.64 -1.38
CA LEU A 49 9.84 0.39 -2.26
C LEU A 49 8.63 0.11 -1.37
N ILE A 50 7.50 0.72 -1.64
CA ILE A 50 6.30 0.55 -0.81
C ILE A 50 5.13 0.10 -1.67
N ALA A 51 4.55 -1.03 -1.27
CA ALA A 51 3.27 -1.52 -1.76
C ALA A 51 2.17 -1.12 -0.78
N TYR A 52 1.45 -0.06 -1.12
CA TYR A 52 0.26 0.38 -0.40
C TYR A 52 -0.93 -0.47 -0.83
N LEU A 53 -1.35 -1.40 0.03
CA LEU A 53 -2.41 -2.36 -0.24
C LEU A 53 -3.72 -1.86 0.34
N ASP A 54 -4.74 -1.73 -0.50
CA ASP A 54 -6.13 -1.62 -0.04
C ASP A 54 -6.66 -3.05 0.18
N GLN A 55 -7.18 -3.30 1.38
CA GLN A 55 -7.67 -4.62 1.77
C GLN A 55 -8.95 -5.00 1.00
N ARG A 56 -9.38 -6.27 1.11
CA ARG A 56 -10.56 -6.75 0.38
C ARG A 56 -11.81 -5.93 0.71
N GLY A 57 -12.57 -5.59 -0.33
CA GLY A 57 -13.86 -4.89 -0.18
C GLY A 57 -13.75 -3.42 0.22
N CYS A 58 -12.56 -2.83 0.13
CA CYS A 58 -12.35 -1.40 0.33
C CYS A 58 -11.37 -0.84 -0.71
N GLY A 59 -11.28 0.49 -0.77
CA GLY A 59 -10.58 1.20 -1.85
C GLY A 59 -11.45 1.40 -3.07
#